data_AF-A0A0N4VCY5-F1
#
_entry.id   AF-A0A0N4VCY5-F1
#
_cell.length_a   1.000
_cell.length_b   1.000
_cell.length_c   1.000
_cell.angle_alpha   90.00
_cell.angle_beta   90.00
_cell.angle_gamma   90.00
#
_symmetry.space_group_name_H-M   'P 1'
#
loop_
_entity.id
_entity.type
_entity.pdbx_description
1 polymer ?
#
loop_
_entity_poly.entity_id
_entity_poly.type
_entity_poly.pdbx_seq_one_letter_code
_entity_poly.pdbx_strand_id
1 'polypeptide(L)'
;MRLFIFLAILSTAYATEDIFAIRDLITLLTNTTEQAQLRLLMRDQKTPRFQIEAQVQEIVARQPEYVQKLYHALHMERQCQVELRWILHLADLHERGGMRMETIH
;
A
#
# COMPACT_ATOMS: atom_id res chain seq x y z
N MET A 1 -27.18 -14.41 -15.60
CA MET A 1 -25.76 -14.01 -15.48
C MET A 1 -25.58 -12.50 -15.67
N ARG A 2 -26.01 -11.66 -14.72
CA ARG A 2 -25.88 -10.19 -14.81
C ARG A 2 -25.78 -9.53 -13.41
N LEU A 3 -25.01 -10.11 -12.50
CA LEU A 3 -24.88 -9.59 -11.13
C LEU A 3 -23.45 -9.67 -10.57
N PHE A 4 -22.44 -9.45 -11.42
CA PHE A 4 -21.02 -9.49 -10.99
C PHE A 4 -20.22 -8.22 -11.35
N ILE A 5 -20.87 -7.17 -11.87
CA ILE A 5 -20.14 -6.00 -12.41
C ILE A 5 -20.02 -4.84 -11.41
N PHE A 6 -20.74 -4.85 -10.28
CA PHE A 6 -20.79 -3.67 -9.38
C PHE A 6 -19.84 -3.71 -8.18
N LEU A 7 -19.16 -4.82 -7.90
CA LEU A 7 -18.28 -4.95 -6.72
C LEU A 7 -16.77 -4.83 -7.03
N ALA A 8 -16.41 -4.30 -8.19
CA ALA A 8 -15.01 -4.07 -8.58
C ALA A 8 -14.55 -2.60 -8.42
N ILE A 9 -15.45 -1.67 -8.08
CA ILE A 9 -15.17 -0.23 -8.19
C ILE A 9 -14.68 0.38 -6.85
N LEU A 10 -14.81 -0.32 -5.72
CA LEU A 10 -14.47 0.24 -4.41
C LEU A 10 -13.09 -0.17 -3.84
N SER A 11 -12.16 -0.62 -4.68
CA SER A 11 -10.78 -0.96 -4.26
C SER A 11 -9.72 0.02 -4.79
N THR A 12 -10.13 1.09 -5.49
CA THR A 12 -9.20 1.99 -6.20
C THR A 12 -8.58 3.09 -5.31
N ALA A 13 -8.91 3.16 -4.01
CA ALA A 13 -8.47 4.26 -3.16
C ALA A 13 -7.16 4.03 -2.36
N TYR A 14 -6.62 2.81 -2.29
CA TYR A 14 -5.43 2.52 -1.47
C TYR A 14 -4.09 2.56 -2.24
N ALA A 15 -4.13 3.00 -3.51
CA ALA A 15 -3.12 2.65 -4.51
C ALA A 15 -1.82 3.46 -4.55
N THR A 16 -1.54 4.35 -3.57
CA THR A 16 -0.39 5.29 -3.66
C THR A 16 0.76 5.03 -2.68
N GLU A 17 0.59 4.22 -1.63
CA GLU A 17 1.62 4.12 -0.58
C GLU A 17 2.44 2.81 -0.58
N ASP A 18 2.03 1.76 -1.31
CA ASP A 18 2.77 0.48 -1.35
C ASP A 18 4.03 0.47 -2.22
N ILE A 19 4.20 1.44 -3.12
CA ILE A 19 5.37 1.56 -4.01
C ILE A 19 6.67 1.65 -3.18
N PHE A 20 6.60 2.23 -1.99
CA PHE A 20 7.77 2.40 -1.16
C PHE A 20 8.27 1.06 -0.59
N ALA A 21 7.42 0.03 -0.41
CA ALA A 21 7.83 -1.21 0.28
C ALA A 21 8.67 -2.08 -0.65
N ILE A 22 8.35 -2.01 -1.95
CA ILE A 22 9.13 -2.56 -3.05
C ILE A 22 10.56 -1.98 -3.07
N ARG A 23 10.70 -0.68 -2.76
CA ARG A 23 12.01 -0.02 -2.75
C ARG A 23 12.94 -0.60 -1.70
N ASP A 24 12.44 -0.83 -0.49
CA ASP A 24 13.24 -1.39 0.60
C ASP A 24 13.55 -2.86 0.31
N LEU A 25 12.60 -3.61 -0.24
CA LEU A 25 12.82 -4.99 -0.67
C LEU A 25 13.97 -5.10 -1.68
N ILE A 26 14.07 -4.20 -2.67
CA ILE A 26 15.16 -4.17 -3.65
C ILE A 26 16.54 -4.11 -2.96
N THR A 27 16.67 -3.40 -1.84
CA THR A 27 17.94 -3.28 -1.10
C THR A 27 18.33 -4.55 -0.34
N LEU A 28 17.35 -5.41 -0.04
CA LEU A 28 17.54 -6.67 0.68
C LEU A 28 17.86 -7.85 -0.25
N LEU A 29 17.50 -7.74 -1.53
CA LEU A 29 17.75 -8.79 -2.50
C LEU A 29 19.19 -8.78 -2.97
N THR A 30 19.83 -9.95 -3.04
CA THR A 30 21.14 -10.12 -3.71
C THR A 30 21.00 -10.49 -5.19
N ASN A 31 19.83 -11.01 -5.58
CA ASN A 31 19.54 -11.43 -6.96
C ASN A 31 19.19 -10.22 -7.84
N THR A 32 20.07 -9.91 -8.80
CA THR A 32 19.92 -8.76 -9.70
C THR A 32 18.72 -8.86 -10.64
N THR A 33 18.30 -10.08 -11.00
CA THR A 33 17.13 -10.32 -11.85
C THR A 33 15.84 -9.94 -11.11
N GLU A 34 15.71 -10.35 -9.85
CA GLU A 34 14.55 -10.02 -9.02
C GLU A 34 14.53 -8.53 -8.68
N GLN A 35 15.69 -7.91 -8.42
CA GLN A 35 15.78 -6.46 -8.29
C GLN A 35 15.28 -5.74 -9.54
N ALA A 36 15.65 -6.20 -10.74
CA ALA A 36 15.19 -5.61 -11.99
C ALA A 36 13.67 -5.77 -12.16
N GLN A 37 13.12 -6.94 -11.82
CA GLN A 37 11.68 -7.19 -11.83
C GLN A 37 10.93 -6.25 -10.88
N LEU A 38 11.39 -6.11 -9.64
CA LEU A 38 10.81 -5.17 -8.67
C LEU A 38 10.87 -3.72 -9.15
N ARG A 39 11.97 -3.30 -9.81
CA ARG A 39 12.09 -1.95 -10.39
C ARG A 39 11.10 -1.71 -11.53
N LEU A 40 10.80 -2.74 -12.33
CA LEU A 40 9.77 -2.66 -13.37
C LEU A 40 8.39 -2.51 -12.74
N LEU A 41 8.06 -3.31 -11.73
CA LEU A 41 6.80 -3.23 -11.00
C LEU A 41 6.59 -1.87 -10.32
N MET A 42 7.65 -1.30 -9.76
CA MET A 42 7.63 0.05 -9.17
C MET A 42 7.25 1.14 -10.19
N ARG A 43 7.62 0.96 -11.45
CA ARG A 43 7.35 1.91 -12.55
C ARG A 43 6.06 1.59 -13.28
N ASP A 44 5.43 0.46 -13.00
CA ASP A 44 4.19 0.05 -13.62
C ASP A 44 3.03 0.89 -13.06
N GLN A 45 2.41 1.64 -13.96
CA GLN A 45 1.23 2.48 -13.70
C GLN A 45 -0.04 1.91 -14.33
N LYS A 46 0.07 0.87 -15.17
CA LYS A 46 -1.05 0.30 -15.92
C LYS A 46 -1.65 -0.91 -15.21
N THR A 47 -0.81 -1.68 -14.53
CA THR A 47 -1.24 -2.87 -13.80
C THR A 47 -1.95 -2.47 -12.50
N PRO A 48 -3.12 -3.05 -12.19
CA PRO A 48 -3.80 -2.84 -10.91
C PRO A 48 -2.90 -3.19 -9.71
N ARG A 49 -2.97 -2.40 -8.64
CA ARG A 49 -2.06 -2.55 -7.48
C ARG A 49 -2.14 -3.92 -6.82
N PHE A 50 -3.33 -4.49 -6.67
CA PHE A 50 -3.48 -5.85 -6.11
C PHE A 50 -2.71 -6.92 -6.92
N GLN A 51 -2.55 -6.73 -8.23
CA GLN A 51 -1.77 -7.65 -9.07
C GLN A 51 -0.26 -7.42 -8.89
N ILE A 52 0.16 -6.17 -8.71
CA ILE A 52 1.55 -5.83 -8.40
C ILE A 52 1.94 -6.41 -7.03
N GLU A 53 1.08 -6.25 -6.02
CA GLU A 53 1.27 -6.84 -4.69
C GLU A 53 1.38 -8.35 -4.76
N ALA A 54 0.50 -9.03 -5.49
CA ALA A 54 0.59 -10.48 -5.67
C ALA A 54 1.96 -10.90 -6.25
N GLN A 55 2.45 -10.19 -7.27
CA GLN A 55 3.76 -10.46 -7.87
C GLN A 55 4.92 -10.19 -6.90
N VAL A 56 4.82 -9.14 -6.07
CA VAL A 56 5.82 -8.84 -5.04
C VAL A 56 5.83 -9.94 -3.97
N GLN A 57 4.66 -10.39 -3.52
CA GLN A 57 4.55 -11.49 -2.55
C GLN A 57 5.15 -12.79 -3.09
N GLU A 58 4.97 -13.10 -4.39
CA GLU A 58 5.64 -14.24 -5.01
C GLU A 58 7.16 -14.13 -5.03
N ILE A 59 7.70 -12.92 -5.21
CA ILE A 59 9.15 -12.68 -5.14
C ILE A 59 9.63 -12.85 -3.70
N VAL A 60 8.91 -12.29 -2.73
CA VAL A 60 9.22 -12.40 -1.29
C VAL A 60 9.20 -13.86 -0.83
N ALA A 61 8.20 -14.64 -1.23
CA ALA A 61 8.07 -16.05 -0.85
C ALA A 61 9.25 -16.93 -1.31
N ARG A 62 9.98 -16.50 -2.35
CA ARG A 62 11.18 -17.18 -2.85
C ARG A 62 12.46 -16.79 -2.10
N GLN A 63 12.41 -15.76 -1.26
CA GLN A 63 13.57 -15.26 -0.52
C GLN A 63 13.85 -16.08 0.74
N PRO A 64 15.07 -15.98 1.30
CA PRO A 64 15.36 -16.52 2.62
C PRO A 64 14.41 -15.97 3.70
N GLU A 65 14.12 -16.78 4.72
CA GLU A 65 13.16 -16.46 5.79
C GLU A 65 13.42 -15.10 6.48
N TYR A 66 14.69 -14.71 6.65
CA TYR A 66 15.03 -13.43 7.26
C TYR A 66 14.56 -12.23 6.40
N VAL A 67 14.64 -12.34 5.06
CA VAL A 67 14.18 -11.29 4.14
C VAL A 67 12.66 -11.19 4.19
N GLN A 68 11.98 -12.34 4.23
CA GLN A 68 10.51 -12.39 4.36
C GLN A 68 10.05 -11.69 5.64
N LYS A 69 10.65 -12.04 6.79
CA LYS A 69 10.34 -11.42 8.08
C LYS A 69 10.57 -9.91 8.06
N LEU A 70 11.71 -9.48 7.52
CA LEU A 70 12.04 -8.06 7.44
C LEU A 70 11.07 -7.30 6.52
N TYR A 71 10.72 -7.87 5.37
CA TYR A 71 9.73 -7.30 4.47
C TYR A 71 8.36 -7.15 5.15
N HIS A 72 7.88 -8.20 5.83
CA HIS A 72 6.61 -8.14 6.56
C HIS A 72 6.63 -7.11 7.68
N ALA A 73 7.72 -6.98 8.42
CA ALA A 73 7.87 -5.97 9.46
C ALA A 73 7.78 -4.55 8.90
N LEU A 74 8.51 -4.27 7.80
CA LEU A 74 8.48 -2.96 7.12
C LEU A 74 7.10 -2.65 6.54
N HIS A 75 6.42 -3.66 6.00
CA HIS A 75 5.08 -3.52 5.47
C HIS A 75 4.07 -3.18 6.58
N MET A 76 4.11 -3.90 7.71
CA MET A 76 3.25 -3.64 8.87
C MET A 76 3.48 -2.25 9.46
N GLU A 77 4.74 -1.87 9.69
CA GLU A 77 5.09 -0.54 10.22
C GLU A 77 4.43 0.57 9.40
N ARG A 78 4.46 0.43 8.08
CA ARG A 78 3.91 1.43 7.18
C ARG A 78 2.40 1.44 7.14
N GLN A 79 1.75 0.28 7.13
CA GLN A 79 0.29 0.23 7.27
C GLN A 79 -0.17 0.95 8.53
N CYS A 80 0.53 0.77 9.66
CA CYS A 80 0.26 1.52 10.88
C CYS A 80 0.47 3.04 10.70
N GLN A 81 1.51 3.49 9.99
CA GLN A 81 1.72 4.92 9.71
C GLN A 81 0.62 5.51 8.82
N VAL A 82 0.15 4.76 7.82
CA VAL A 82 -0.95 5.17 6.94
C VAL A 82 -2.24 5.31 7.73
N GLU A 83 -2.59 4.28 8.51
CA GLU A 83 -3.77 4.30 9.38
C GLU A 83 -3.73 5.47 10.36
N LEU A 84 -2.58 5.71 11.00
CA LEU A 84 -2.41 6.84 11.92
C LEU A 84 -2.63 8.19 11.22
N ARG A 85 -2.09 8.37 10.01
CA ARG A 85 -2.32 9.59 9.20
C ARG A 85 -3.80 9.77 8.90
N TRP A 86 -4.50 8.72 8.53
CA TRP A 86 -5.95 8.76 8.30
C TRP A 86 -6.73 9.13 9.56
N ILE A 87 -6.39 8.54 10.71
CA ILE A 87 -7.03 8.86 12.00
C ILE A 87 -6.84 10.33 12.36
N LEU A 88 -5.60 10.84 12.24
CA LEU A 88 -5.31 12.25 12.52
C LEU A 88 -6.05 13.20 11.56
N HIS A 89 -6.12 12.82 10.28
CA HIS A 89 -6.86 13.60 9.29
C HIS A 89 -8.37 13.64 9.60
N LEU A 90 -8.96 12.51 9.99
CA LEU A 90 -10.36 12.45 10.40
C LEU A 90 -10.62 13.26 11.68
N ALA A 91 -9.68 13.27 12.63
CA ALA A 91 -9.77 14.09 13.84
C ALA A 91 -9.76 15.60 13.52
N ASP A 92 -8.85 16.06 12.65
CA ASP A 92 -8.80 17.47 12.19
C ASP A 92 -10.08 17.86 11.43
N LEU A 93 -10.61 16.98 10.58
CA LEU A 93 -11.89 17.23 9.90
C LEU A 93 -13.07 17.31 10.89
N HIS A 94 -13.06 16.48 11.94
CA HIS A 94 -14.09 16.52 12.98
C HIS A 94 -14.04 17.82 13.76
N GLU A 95 -12.86 18.28 14.15
CA GLU A 95 -12.67 19.54 14.87
C GLU A 95 -13.08 20.76 14.02
N ARG A 96 -12.71 20.77 12.73
CA ARG A 96 -13.10 21.84 11.78
C ARG A 96 -14.58 21.81 11.42
N GLY A 97 -15.19 20.64 11.36
CA GLY A 97 -16.63 20.45 11.12
C GLY A 97 -17.48 20.83 12.35
N GLY A 98 -16.99 20.51 13.55
CA GLY A 98 -17.62 20.86 14.83
C GLY A 98 -17.58 22.36 15.13
N MET A 99 -16.46 23.04 14.87
CA MET A 99 -16.34 24.50 15.05
C MET A 99 -17.29 25.33 14.17
N ARG A 100 -17.79 24.78 13.07
CA ARG A 100 -18.67 25.51 12.12
C ARG A 100 -20.14 25.54 12.53
N MET A 101 -20.54 24.76 13.54
CA MET A 101 -21.93 24.70 14.04
C MET A 101 -22.19 25.64 15.23
N GLU A 102 -21.15 26.19 15.88
CA GLU A 102 -21.32 26.99 17.11
C GLU A 102 -21.43 28.52 16.89
N THR A 103 -21.33 29.01 15.65
CA THR A 103 -21.43 30.46 15.35
C THR A 103 -22.67 30.83 14.52
N ILE A 104 -23.83 30.30 14.87
CA ILE A 104 -25.12 30.83 14.43
C ILE A 104 -25.91 31.23 15.68
N HIS A 105 -25.63 32.44 16.18
CA HIS A 105 -26.43 33.14 17.17
C HIS A 105 -27.04 34.39 16.53
#